data_AF-A0A8B6CL38-F1
#
_entry.id   AF-A0A8B6CL38-F1
#
_cell.length_a   1.000
_cell.length_b   1.000
_cell.length_c   1.000
_cell.angle_alpha   90.00
_cell.angle_beta   90.00
_cell.angle_gamma   90.00
#
_symmetry.space_group_name_H-M   'P 1'
#
loop_
_entity.id
_entity.type
_entity.pdbx_description
1 polymer ?
#
loop_
_entity_poly.entity_id
_entity_poly.type
_entity_poly.pdbx_seq_one_letter_code
_entity_poly.pdbx_strand_id
1 'polypeptide(L)'
;LTSAEGFEDILCPPSKRSRTDAYYHDLPKVLLYVREHNETIYTALMLRTPTLQGLLQAVEEKYKIPAVKVKSTYKRSKKGILVRLDDNIVRHYSHESTFVIELNQMNDDKDYEIILSELDV
;
A
#
# COMPACT_ATOMS: atom_id res chain seq x y z
N LEU A 1 -53.88 -26.31 14.70
CA LEU A 1 -54.08 -24.86 14.55
C LEU A 1 -52.82 -24.16 15.06
N THR A 2 -52.33 -23.27 14.22
CA THR A 2 -51.02 -22.59 14.26
C THR A 2 -50.97 -21.44 15.28
N SER A 3 -49.76 -21.09 15.72
CA SER A 3 -49.21 -19.75 16.07
C SER A 3 -47.94 -20.01 16.91
N ALA A 4 -46.69 -19.76 16.48
CA ALA A 4 -46.04 -18.51 16.06
C ALA A 4 -46.23 -17.42 17.16
N GLU A 5 -45.26 -16.73 17.75
CA GLU A 5 -43.87 -16.31 17.44
C GLU A 5 -43.18 -16.03 18.82
N GLY A 6 -41.86 -16.02 18.95
CA GLY A 6 -41.10 -14.80 18.70
C GLY A 6 -39.66 -14.92 19.23
N PHE A 7 -38.74 -14.55 18.35
CA PHE A 7 -37.30 -14.43 18.54
C PHE A 7 -37.00 -13.12 19.28
N GLU A 8 -36.14 -13.16 20.30
CA GLU A 8 -35.38 -11.97 20.70
C GLU A 8 -33.90 -12.24 20.46
N ASP A 9 -33.46 -11.75 19.31
CA ASP A 9 -32.07 -11.56 18.93
C ASP A 9 -31.31 -10.83 20.05
N ILE A 10 -30.33 -11.53 20.64
CA ILE A 10 -29.28 -10.92 21.44
C ILE A 10 -28.40 -10.10 20.50
N LEU A 11 -28.85 -8.89 20.19
CA LEU A 11 -28.06 -7.87 19.51
C LEU A 11 -26.93 -7.44 20.47
N CYS A 12 -25.78 -8.09 20.35
CA CYS A 12 -24.55 -7.58 20.92
C CYS A 12 -24.35 -6.12 20.46
N PRO A 13 -24.19 -5.16 21.38
CA PRO A 13 -23.95 -3.77 20.99
C PRO A 13 -22.66 -3.69 20.18
N PRO A 14 -22.58 -2.80 19.16
CA PRO A 14 -21.38 -2.67 18.36
C PRO A 14 -20.24 -2.32 19.29
N SER A 15 -19.28 -3.24 19.37
CA SER A 15 -18.06 -3.09 20.13
C SER A 15 -17.49 -1.71 19.84
N LYS A 16 -17.12 -0.95 20.88
CA LYS A 16 -16.44 0.33 20.76
C LYS A 16 -15.15 0.13 19.96
N ARG A 17 -15.22 0.18 18.62
CA ARG A 17 -14.05 0.23 17.76
C ARG A 17 -13.32 1.51 18.11
N SER A 18 -12.02 1.43 18.31
CA SER A 18 -11.22 2.61 18.58
C SER A 18 -11.50 3.63 17.47
N ARG A 19 -11.80 4.88 17.85
CA ARG A 19 -12.15 5.96 16.90
C ARG A 19 -11.09 6.13 15.82
N THR A 20 -9.85 5.74 16.11
CA THR A 20 -8.70 5.70 15.22
C THR A 20 -8.86 4.70 14.07
N ASP A 21 -9.30 3.47 14.36
CA ASP A 21 -9.45 2.40 13.35
C ASP A 21 -10.58 2.72 12.35
N ALA A 22 -11.69 3.27 12.85
CA ALA A 22 -12.79 3.73 12.01
C ALA A 22 -12.36 4.86 11.04
N TYR A 23 -11.53 5.79 11.49
CA TYR A 23 -11.02 6.88 10.65
C TYR A 23 -10.14 6.38 9.49
N TYR A 24 -9.30 5.37 9.73
CA TYR A 24 -8.48 4.77 8.67
C TYR A 24 -9.28 3.87 7.71
N HIS A 25 -10.46 3.40 8.13
CA HIS A 25 -11.33 2.60 7.26
C HIS A 25 -11.98 3.44 6.15
N ASP A 26 -12.22 4.73 6.40
CA ASP A 26 -12.87 5.66 5.47
C ASP A 26 -11.88 6.46 4.60
N LEU A 27 -10.57 6.39 4.88
CA LEU A 27 -9.57 7.03 4.03
C LEU A 27 -9.49 6.33 2.66
N PRO A 28 -9.31 7.11 1.57
CA PRO A 28 -9.19 6.53 0.23
C PRO A 28 -7.93 5.66 0.16
N LYS A 29 -8.15 4.37 -0.08
CA LYS A 29 -7.09 3.42 -0.40
C LYS A 29 -6.59 3.70 -1.81
N VAL A 30 -5.30 3.52 -2.04
CA VAL A 30 -4.69 3.73 -3.37
C VAL A 30 -4.17 2.39 -3.86
N LEU A 31 -4.66 1.94 -5.02
CA LEU A 31 -4.10 0.78 -5.72
C LEU A 31 -3.04 1.26 -6.70
N LEU A 32 -1.84 0.69 -6.63
CA LEU A 32 -0.79 0.90 -7.62
C LEU A 32 -0.57 -0.39 -8.41
N TYR A 33 -0.22 -0.26 -9.68
CA TYR A 33 0.20 -1.37 -10.51
C TYR A 33 1.70 -1.29 -10.72
N VAL A 34 2.43 -2.28 -10.22
CA VAL A 34 3.90 -2.32 -10.34
C VAL A 34 4.34 -3.54 -11.11
N ARG A 35 5.47 -3.45 -11.80
CA ARG A 35 6.13 -4.60 -12.42
C ARG A 35 7.64 -4.46 -12.33
N GLU A 36 8.37 -5.55 -12.37
CA GLU A 36 9.82 -5.45 -12.57
C GLU A 36 10.14 -5.09 -14.03
N HIS A 37 11.39 -4.67 -14.30
CA HIS A 37 11.78 -4.17 -15.63
C HIS A 37 11.50 -5.17 -16.76
N ASN A 38 11.74 -6.45 -16.49
CA ASN A 38 11.63 -7.55 -17.46
C ASN A 38 10.26 -8.25 -17.45
N GLU A 39 9.32 -7.78 -16.61
CA GLU A 39 7.98 -8.33 -16.55
C GLU A 39 7.03 -7.55 -17.44
N THR A 40 6.01 -8.23 -18.00
CA THR A 40 4.90 -7.61 -18.74
C THR A 40 3.60 -7.59 -17.94
N ILE A 41 3.55 -8.35 -16.84
CA ILE A 41 2.39 -8.48 -15.98
C ILE A 41 2.57 -7.56 -14.78
N TYR A 42 1.55 -6.79 -14.46
CA TYR A 42 1.55 -5.93 -13.30
C TYR A 42 1.05 -6.68 -12.06
N THR A 43 1.74 -6.45 -10.97
CA THR A 43 1.35 -6.80 -9.62
C THR A 43 0.62 -5.62 -8.97
N ALA A 44 -0.51 -5.90 -8.33
CA ALA A 44 -1.22 -4.93 -7.51
C ALA A 44 -0.51 -4.70 -6.16
N LEU A 45 -0.27 -3.43 -5.81
CA LEU A 45 0.11 -2.95 -4.47
C LEU A 45 -1.01 -2.08 -3.91
N MET A 46 -1.69 -2.57 -2.88
CA MET A 46 -2.77 -1.85 -2.21
C MET A 46 -2.22 -1.07 -1.02
N LEU A 47 -2.17 0.26 -1.13
CA LEU A 47 -1.84 1.15 -0.03
C LEU A 47 -3.11 1.37 0.79
N ARG A 48 -3.18 0.72 1.96
CA ARG A 48 -4.28 0.90 2.92
C ARG A 48 -4.33 2.34 3.45
N THR A 49 -3.16 2.95 3.58
CA THR A 49 -2.97 4.35 3.93
C THR A 49 -2.03 4.99 2.90
N PRO A 50 -2.35 6.18 2.36
CA PRO A 50 -1.49 6.86 1.40
C PRO A 50 -0.34 7.59 2.13
N THR A 51 0.50 6.83 2.84
CA THR A 51 1.71 7.29 3.53
C THR A 51 2.90 6.46 3.08
N LEU A 52 4.12 6.95 3.32
CA LEU A 52 5.34 6.19 3.02
C LEU A 52 5.35 4.86 3.78
N GLN A 53 4.91 4.85 5.05
CA GLN A 53 4.78 3.62 5.81
C GLN A 53 3.77 2.65 5.18
N GLY A 54 2.62 3.15 4.72
CA GLY A 54 1.61 2.32 4.03
C GLY A 54 2.15 1.72 2.72
N LEU A 55 2.97 2.47 1.98
CA LEU A 55 3.67 1.96 0.81
C LEU A 55 4.65 0.83 1.17
N LEU A 56 5.48 1.03 2.20
CA LEU A 56 6.45 0.02 2.63
C LEU A 56 5.76 -1.25 3.16
N GLN A 57 4.63 -1.11 3.85
CA GLN A 57 3.80 -2.25 4.27
C GLN A 57 3.25 -3.02 3.08
N ALA A 58 2.74 -2.33 2.04
CA ALA A 58 2.27 -2.99 0.83
C ALA A 58 3.39 -3.75 0.11
N VAL A 59 4.60 -3.18 0.07
CA VAL A 59 5.79 -3.88 -0.46
C VAL A 59 6.15 -5.08 0.39
N GLU A 60 6.15 -4.96 1.71
CA GLU A 60 6.43 -6.07 2.63
C GLU A 60 5.43 -7.23 2.45
N GLU A 61 4.14 -6.92 2.36
CA GLU A 61 3.09 -7.90 2.13
C GLU A 61 3.32 -8.67 0.80
N LYS A 62 3.71 -7.95 -0.26
CA LYS A 62 3.84 -8.51 -1.61
C LYS A 62 5.17 -9.22 -1.87
N TYR A 63 6.29 -8.61 -1.48
CA TYR A 63 7.65 -9.04 -1.80
C TYR A 63 8.39 -9.70 -0.64
N LYS A 64 7.78 -9.74 0.55
CA LYS A 64 8.37 -10.33 1.77
C LYS A 64 9.68 -9.68 2.20
N ILE A 65 9.85 -8.39 1.86
CA ILE A 65 10.94 -7.54 2.33
C ILE A 65 10.45 -6.78 3.56
N PRO A 66 11.00 -7.02 4.76
CA PRO A 66 10.57 -6.30 5.95
C PRO A 66 10.75 -4.79 5.79
N ALA A 67 9.74 -3.98 6.12
CA ALA A 67 9.81 -2.52 5.96
C ALA A 67 11.02 -1.91 6.68
N VAL A 68 11.46 -2.49 7.81
CA VAL A 68 12.65 -2.08 8.59
C VAL A 68 13.99 -2.26 7.83
N LYS A 69 14.02 -3.15 6.83
CA LYS A 69 15.18 -3.38 5.97
C LYS A 69 15.24 -2.41 4.80
N VAL A 70 14.17 -1.67 4.52
CA VAL A 70 14.19 -0.63 3.49
C VAL A 70 14.84 0.64 4.05
N LYS A 71 16.02 1.00 3.53
CA LYS A 71 16.79 2.17 3.99
C LYS A 71 16.54 3.43 3.20
N SER A 72 16.07 3.28 1.96
CA SER A 72 15.78 4.41 1.10
C SER A 72 14.68 4.06 0.11
N THR A 73 13.83 5.04 -0.16
CA THR A 73 12.70 4.89 -1.07
C THR A 73 12.62 6.14 -1.95
N TYR A 74 12.62 5.93 -3.26
CA TYR A 74 12.64 6.97 -4.25
C TYR A 74 11.53 6.78 -5.28
N LYS A 75 11.14 7.89 -5.91
CA LYS A 75 10.34 7.93 -7.12
C LYS A 75 11.19 8.49 -8.26
N ARG A 76 11.23 7.81 -9.39
CA ARG A 76 11.70 8.40 -10.65
C ARG A 76 10.49 8.91 -11.42
N SER A 77 10.43 10.22 -11.62
CA SER A 77 9.38 10.85 -12.43
C SER A 77 9.55 10.51 -13.91
N LYS A 78 8.50 10.72 -14.72
CA LYS A 78 8.53 10.62 -16.19
C LYS A 78 9.65 11.43 -16.84
N LYS A 79 10.07 12.54 -16.21
CA LYS A 79 11.19 13.39 -16.66
C LYS A 79 12.58 12.82 -16.27
N GLY A 80 12.65 11.62 -15.70
CA GLY A 80 13.88 11.00 -15.23
C GLY A 80 14.40 11.53 -13.88
N ILE A 81 13.73 12.52 -13.26
CA ILE A 81 14.15 13.09 -11.98
C ILE A 81 13.87 12.09 -10.85
N LEU A 82 14.90 11.76 -10.08
CA LEU A 82 14.82 10.93 -8.88
C LEU A 82 14.49 11.80 -7.65
N VAL A 83 13.44 11.44 -6.93
CA VAL A 83 12.91 12.18 -5.78
C VAL A 83 12.81 11.24 -4.59
N ARG A 84 13.30 11.64 -3.42
CA ARG A 84 13.11 10.88 -2.17
C ARG A 84 11.63 10.92 -1.79
N LEU A 85 11.05 9.76 -1.50
CA LEU A 85 9.65 9.69 -1.11
C LEU A 85 9.43 10.16 0.33
N ASP A 86 8.32 10.86 0.51
CA ASP A 86 7.71 11.20 1.79
C ASP A 86 6.19 10.99 1.69
N ASP A 87 5.48 11.21 2.79
CA ASP A 87 4.02 11.06 2.80
C ASP A 87 3.32 12.02 1.84
N ASN A 88 3.86 13.23 1.62
CA ASN A 88 3.24 14.21 0.74
C ASN A 88 3.23 13.71 -0.69
N ILE A 89 4.34 13.12 -1.16
CA ILE A 89 4.43 12.58 -2.51
C ILE A 89 3.51 11.37 -2.66
N VAL A 90 3.50 10.45 -1.69
CA VAL A 90 2.67 9.24 -1.75
C VAL A 90 1.17 9.57 -1.79
N ARG A 91 0.73 10.61 -1.06
CA ARG A 91 -0.67 11.09 -1.11
C ARG A 91 -1.12 11.58 -2.49
N HIS A 92 -0.20 11.94 -3.37
CA HIS A 92 -0.52 12.40 -4.73
C HIS A 92 -0.51 11.28 -5.77
N TYR A 93 -0.25 10.03 -5.38
CA TYR A 93 -0.43 8.92 -6.32
C TYR A 93 -1.90 8.73 -6.67
N SER A 94 -2.16 8.61 -7.96
CA SER A 94 -3.51 8.34 -8.46
C SER A 94 -3.81 6.85 -8.34
N HIS A 95 -5.08 6.52 -8.15
CA HIS A 95 -5.52 5.13 -8.20
C HIS A 95 -5.17 4.55 -9.58
N GLU A 96 -4.64 3.33 -9.59
CA GLU A 96 -4.21 2.58 -10.77
C GLU A 96 -2.98 3.14 -11.50
N SER A 97 -2.27 4.10 -10.89
CA SER A 97 -0.97 4.54 -11.45
C SER A 97 0.00 3.36 -11.60
N THR A 98 0.69 3.35 -12.74
CA THR A 98 1.60 2.28 -13.14
C THR A 98 3.05 2.67 -12.91
N PHE A 99 3.84 1.72 -12.40
CA PHE A 99 5.26 1.91 -12.11
C PHE A 99 6.08 0.69 -12.50
N VAL A 100 7.35 0.91 -12.83
CA VAL A 100 8.38 -0.11 -12.69
C VAL A 100 8.94 -0.01 -11.27
N ILE A 101 9.03 -1.14 -10.58
CA ILE A 101 9.64 -1.23 -9.24
C ILE A 101 11.04 -1.84 -9.34
N GLU A 102 12.01 -1.21 -8.69
CA GLU A 102 13.37 -1.71 -8.52
C GLU A 102 13.57 -1.97 -7.02
N LEU A 103 13.94 -3.19 -6.65
CA LEU A 103 14.20 -3.63 -5.28
C LEU A 103 15.70 -3.96 -5.14
N ASN A 104 16.53 -2.95 -4.92
CA ASN A 104 17.98 -3.10 -4.95
C ASN A 104 18.52 -3.47 -3.56
N GLN A 105 19.22 -4.59 -3.44
CA GLN A 105 19.92 -4.93 -2.20
C GLN A 105 21.23 -4.13 -2.11
N MET A 106 21.38 -3.34 -1.05
CA MET A 106 22.54 -2.45 -0.88
C MET A 106 23.74 -3.15 -0.22
N ASN A 107 23.50 -3.97 0.81
CA ASN A 107 24.53 -4.49 1.72
C ASN A 107 24.37 -6.00 1.97
N ASP A 108 25.39 -6.61 2.59
CA ASP A 108 25.40 -8.02 3.00
C ASP A 108 24.31 -8.33 4.06
N ASP A 109 23.93 -7.32 4.86
CA ASP A 109 22.85 -7.38 5.85
C ASP A 109 21.43 -7.39 5.24
N LYS A 110 21.33 -7.50 3.91
CA LYS A 110 20.07 -7.51 3.15
C LYS A 110 19.23 -6.25 3.40
N ASP A 111 19.88 -5.10 3.42
CA ASP A 111 19.21 -3.81 3.38
C ASP A 111 18.81 -3.49 1.94
N TYR A 112 17.67 -2.81 1.77
CA TYR A 112 17.06 -2.56 0.46
C TYR A 112 16.88 -1.07 0.15
N GLU A 113 17.10 -0.73 -1.11
CA GLU A 113 16.59 0.45 -1.78
C GLU A 113 15.34 0.09 -2.57
N ILE A 114 14.35 0.98 -2.58
CA ILE A 114 13.21 0.86 -3.46
C ILE A 114 13.17 2.08 -4.39
N ILE A 115 13.02 1.85 -5.69
CA ILE A 115 12.77 2.91 -6.67
C ILE A 115 11.48 2.60 -7.42
N LEU A 116 10.52 3.53 -7.40
CA LEU A 116 9.30 3.48 -8.21
C LEU A 116 9.47 4.41 -9.41
N SER A 117 9.63 3.85 -10.60
CA SER A 117 9.74 4.60 -11.85
C SER A 117 8.37 4.73 -12.51
N GLU A 118 7.85 5.95 -12.58
CA GLU A 118 6.55 6.26 -13.18
C GLU A 118 6.59 6.02 -14.69
N LEU A 119 5.59 5.32 -15.22
CA LEU A 119 5.48 5.05 -16.65
C LEU A 119 4.61 6.10 -17.34
N ASP A 120 4.95 6.42 -18.59
CA ASP A 120 4.02 7.10 -19.47
C ASP A 120 2.93 6.12 -19.89
N VAL A 121 1.68 6.49 -19.58
CA VAL A 121 0.48 5.85 -20.09
C VAL A 121 0.03 6.65 -21.31
#